data_AF-F7LYY2-F1
#
_entry.id   AF-F7LYY2-F1
#
_cell.length_a   1.000
_cell.length_b   1.000
_cell.length_c   1.000
_cell.angle_alpha   90.00
_cell.angle_beta   90.00
_cell.angle_gamma   90.00
#
_symmetry.space_group_name_H-M   'P 1'
#
loop_
_entity.id
_entity.type
_entity.pdbx_description
1 polymer ?
#
loop_
_entity_poly.entity_id
_entity_poly.type
_entity_poly.pdbx_seq_one_letter_code
_entity_poly.pdbx_strand_id
1 'polypeptide(L)'
;MNIKRNTSSFKEKNGVSFFDNIFYWIWTTVPSKGFPDRSFVVVTVCQFSYVLLFVSILLTLFDEQVQLCIYDKPEPIAIPMLILLIILSFINLKIYDEKKYQKLEHGFRLMSVPQRKKYKNIFLFSC
;
A
#
# COMPACT_ATOMS: atom_id res chain seq x y z
N MET A 1 33.90 -5.32 31.52
CA MET A 1 34.09 -5.47 30.06
C MET A 1 32.72 -5.65 29.44
N ASN A 2 32.16 -4.59 28.86
CA ASN A 2 30.72 -4.39 28.74
C ASN A 2 30.31 -4.10 27.29
N ILE A 3 29.10 -4.57 26.93
CA ILE A 3 28.25 -4.18 25.79
C ILE A 3 28.62 -4.79 24.42
N LYS A 4 28.28 -6.08 24.23
CA LYS A 4 28.23 -6.78 22.93
C LYS A 4 26.78 -7.09 22.48
N ARG A 5 25.80 -6.23 22.80
CA ARG A 5 24.36 -6.52 22.57
C ARG A 5 23.50 -5.40 21.96
N ASN A 6 24.05 -4.37 21.32
CA ASN A 6 23.22 -3.26 20.77
C ASN A 6 23.35 -3.03 19.25
N THR A 7 23.75 -4.02 18.46
CA THR A 7 23.82 -3.87 16.99
C THR A 7 22.92 -4.81 16.20
N SER A 8 22.22 -5.75 16.85
CA SER A 8 21.27 -6.64 16.18
C SER A 8 19.82 -6.13 16.18
N SER A 9 19.42 -5.20 17.06
CA SER A 9 18.04 -4.72 17.15
C SER A 9 17.72 -3.51 16.24
N PHE A 10 18.72 -2.88 15.62
CA PHE A 10 18.50 -1.72 14.74
C PHE A 10 18.33 -2.09 13.26
N LYS A 11 18.57 -3.36 12.90
CA LYS A 11 18.63 -3.83 11.50
C LYS A 11 17.31 -4.41 10.99
N GLU A 12 16.24 -4.37 11.78
CA GLU A 12 15.00 -5.11 11.50
C GLU A 12 13.71 -4.26 11.63
N LYS A 13 13.79 -2.95 11.40
CA LYS A 13 12.60 -2.06 11.38
C LYS A 13 12.45 -1.14 10.16
N ASN A 14 13.36 -1.23 9.18
CA ASN A 14 13.34 -0.36 7.98
C ASN A 14 13.19 -1.15 6.67
N GLY A 15 12.35 -2.19 6.67
CA GLY A 15 11.85 -2.73 5.42
C GLY A 15 10.93 -1.69 4.78
N VAL A 16 11.24 -1.24 3.56
CA VAL A 16 10.28 -0.40 2.80
C VAL A 16 9.04 -1.26 2.58
N SER A 17 7.89 -0.80 3.08
CA SER A 17 6.61 -1.49 2.91
C SER A 17 6.29 -1.63 1.42
N PHE A 18 5.50 -2.65 1.06
CA PHE A 18 5.09 -2.87 -0.33
C PHE A 18 4.41 -1.63 -0.93
N PHE A 19 3.47 -1.02 -0.20
CA PHE A 19 2.79 0.21 -0.65
C PHE A 19 3.71 1.44 -0.65
N ASP A 20 4.66 1.52 0.29
CA ASP A 20 5.69 2.57 0.30
C ASP A 20 6.60 2.46 -0.93
N ASN A 21 6.90 1.23 -1.36
CA ASN A 21 7.65 0.95 -2.57
C ASN A 21 6.86 1.35 -3.83
N ILE A 22 5.59 0.96 -3.91
CA ILE A 22 4.69 1.37 -5.01
C ILE A 22 4.61 2.89 -5.08
N PHE A 23 4.32 3.56 -3.96
CA PHE A 23 4.26 5.02 -3.87
C PHE A 23 5.53 5.70 -4.41
N TYR A 24 6.70 5.25 -3.96
CA TYR A 24 7.99 5.83 -4.36
C TYR A 24 8.25 5.68 -5.87
N TRP A 25 7.97 4.52 -6.46
CA TRP A 25 8.19 4.31 -7.89
C TRP A 25 7.16 5.03 -8.76
N ILE A 26 5.90 5.13 -8.33
CA ILE A 26 4.89 5.94 -9.02
C ILE A 26 5.32 7.41 -9.03
N TRP A 27 5.74 7.93 -7.88
CA TRP A 27 6.19 9.31 -7.76
C TRP A 27 7.37 9.63 -8.69
N THR A 28 8.33 8.72 -8.79
CA THR A 28 9.56 8.91 -9.59
C THR A 28 9.38 8.63 -11.08
N THR A 29 8.39 7.84 -11.48
CA THR A 29 8.13 7.49 -12.89
C THR A 29 7.30 8.56 -13.60
N VAL A 30 6.52 9.36 -12.88
CA VAL A 30 5.71 10.44 -13.46
C VAL A 30 6.58 11.67 -13.76
N PRO A 31 6.67 12.12 -15.02
CA PRO A 31 7.66 13.12 -15.48
C PRO A 31 7.48 14.54 -14.90
N SER A 32 6.32 14.84 -14.33
CA SER A 32 6.07 16.10 -13.63
C SER A 32 6.15 15.85 -12.12
N LYS A 33 7.37 15.96 -11.54
CA LYS A 33 7.67 15.94 -10.08
C LYS A 33 6.41 15.73 -9.23
N GLY A 34 6.09 14.45 -9.02
CA GLY A 34 4.81 13.91 -8.55
C GLY A 34 3.87 14.90 -7.88
N PHE A 35 2.70 15.10 -8.47
CA PHE A 35 1.59 15.61 -7.67
C PHE A 35 1.32 14.59 -6.55
N PRO A 36 1.43 14.97 -5.26
CA PRO A 36 1.06 14.09 -4.17
C PRO A 36 -0.35 13.55 -4.34
N ASP A 37 -1.23 14.37 -4.94
CA ASP A 37 -2.61 14.03 -5.22
C ASP A 37 -2.83 12.81 -6.12
N ARG A 38 -1.87 12.45 -6.98
CA ARG A 38 -2.03 11.31 -7.90
C ARG A 38 -1.45 10.02 -7.34
N SER A 39 -0.36 10.13 -6.59
CA SER A 39 0.36 8.97 -6.07
C SER A 39 -0.41 8.29 -4.92
N PHE A 40 -1.09 9.07 -4.06
CA PHE A 40 -1.91 8.49 -2.99
C PHE A 40 -3.13 7.74 -3.56
N VAL A 41 -3.74 8.23 -4.64
CA VAL A 41 -4.92 7.61 -5.25
C VAL A 41 -4.60 6.21 -5.72
N VAL A 42 -3.46 6.02 -6.41
CA VAL A 42 -3.06 4.70 -6.89
C VAL A 42 -2.82 3.75 -5.71
N VAL A 43 -2.16 4.21 -4.65
CA VAL A 43 -1.95 3.38 -3.45
C VAL A 43 -3.28 3.02 -2.80
N THR A 44 -4.23 3.96 -2.72
CA THR A 44 -5.58 3.70 -2.20
C THR A 44 -6.32 2.67 -3.06
N VAL A 45 -6.27 2.78 -4.39
CA VAL A 45 -6.90 1.82 -5.30
C VAL A 45 -6.30 0.43 -5.12
N CYS A 46 -4.97 0.31 -5.05
CA CYS A 46 -4.32 -0.96 -4.78
C CYS A 46 -4.71 -1.54 -3.42
N GLN A 47 -4.70 -0.75 -2.35
CA GLN A 47 -5.11 -1.23 -1.03
C GLN A 47 -6.58 -1.66 -1.00
N PHE A 48 -7.45 -0.87 -1.63
CA PHE A 48 -8.87 -1.19 -1.73
C PHE A 48 -9.11 -2.45 -2.56
N SER A 49 -8.37 -2.67 -3.66
CA SER A 49 -8.49 -3.89 -4.45
C SER A 49 -8.11 -5.14 -3.66
N TYR A 50 -7.09 -5.06 -2.78
CA TYR A 50 -6.79 -6.17 -1.86
C TYR A 50 -7.94 -6.46 -0.90
N VAL A 51 -8.61 -5.43 -0.37
CA VAL A 51 -9.78 -5.60 0.51
C VAL A 51 -10.95 -6.19 -0.27
N LEU A 52 -11.22 -5.70 -1.48
CA LEU A 52 -12.26 -6.25 -2.36
C LEU A 52 -12.02 -7.73 -2.62
N LEU A 53 -10.79 -8.12 -3.01
CA LEU A 53 -10.45 -9.52 -3.25
C LEU A 53 -10.67 -10.39 -2.01
N PHE A 54 -10.26 -9.90 -0.84
CA PHE A 54 -10.49 -10.61 0.42
C PHE A 54 -11.98 -10.79 0.71
N VAL A 55 -12.79 -9.74 0.54
CA VAL A 55 -14.25 -9.83 0.72
C VAL A 55 -14.88 -10.75 -0.33
N SER A 56 -14.42 -10.72 -1.58
CA SER A 56 -14.87 -11.65 -2.62
C SER A 56 -14.59 -13.10 -2.25
N ILE A 57 -13.40 -13.41 -1.73
CA ILE A 57 -13.07 -14.77 -1.27
C ILE A 57 -13.99 -15.18 -0.10
N LEU A 58 -14.21 -14.29 0.87
CA LEU A 58 -15.14 -14.57 1.98
C LEU A 58 -16.57 -14.79 1.49
N LEU A 59 -17.03 -14.00 0.52
CA LEU A 59 -18.32 -14.17 -0.13
C LEU A 59 -18.43 -15.55 -0.79
N THR A 60 -17.40 -15.98 -1.51
CA THR A 60 -17.33 -17.32 -2.12
C THR A 60 -17.40 -18.45 -1.10
N LEU A 61 -16.94 -18.22 0.14
CA LEU A 61 -17.02 -19.22 1.22
C LEU A 61 -18.41 -19.33 1.87
N PHE A 62 -19.31 -18.36 1.65
CA PHE A 62 -20.68 -18.44 2.15
C PHE A 62 -21.58 -19.30 1.24
N ASP A 63 -22.65 -19.82 1.82
CA ASP A 63 -23.67 -20.62 1.12
C ASP A 63 -24.37 -19.82 0.00
N GLU A 64 -24.84 -20.52 -1.04
CA GLU A 64 -25.46 -19.94 -2.23
C GLU A 64 -26.66 -19.04 -1.89
N GLN A 65 -27.44 -19.38 -0.85
CA GLN A 65 -28.57 -18.55 -0.42
C GLN A 65 -28.13 -17.19 0.15
N VAL A 66 -27.01 -17.16 0.87
CA VAL A 66 -26.46 -15.93 1.44
C VAL A 66 -25.87 -15.04 0.33
N GLN A 67 -25.22 -15.64 -0.66
CA GLN A 67 -24.72 -14.92 -1.83
C GLN A 67 -25.85 -14.29 -2.65
N LEU A 68 -26.93 -15.04 -2.90
CA LEU A 68 -28.13 -14.55 -3.59
C LEU A 68 -28.78 -13.39 -2.83
N CYS A 69 -28.91 -13.49 -1.49
CA CYS A 69 -29.46 -12.43 -0.65
C CYS A 69 -28.64 -11.13 -0.74
N ILE A 70 -27.31 -11.26 -0.76
CA ILE A 70 -26.38 -10.13 -0.89
C ILE A 70 -26.42 -9.55 -2.31
N TYR A 71 -26.59 -10.38 -3.34
CA TYR A 71 -26.70 -9.92 -4.72
C TYR A 71 -28.00 -9.15 -4.98
N ASP A 72 -29.12 -9.64 -4.43
CA ASP A 72 -30.43 -8.98 -4.53
C ASP A 72 -30.44 -7.62 -3.81
N LYS A 73 -29.72 -7.54 -2.68
CA LYS A 73 -29.56 -6.30 -1.90
C LYS A 73 -28.10 -6.04 -1.61
N PRO A 74 -27.36 -5.38 -2.52
CA PRO A 74 -25.94 -5.12 -2.34
C PRO A 74 -25.65 -3.97 -1.36
N GLU A 75 -26.65 -3.13 -1.07
CA GLU A 75 -26.54 -1.93 -0.23
C GLU A 75 -25.85 -2.16 1.13
N PRO A 76 -26.15 -3.24 1.88
CA PRO A 76 -25.52 -3.51 3.17
C PRO A 76 -24.02 -3.79 3.07
N ILE A 77 -23.50 -4.14 1.89
CA ILE A 77 -22.06 -4.35 1.65
C ILE A 77 -21.45 -3.16 0.92
N ALA A 78 -22.15 -2.64 -0.09
CA ALA A 78 -21.69 -1.52 -0.90
C ALA A 78 -21.49 -0.25 -0.06
N ILE A 79 -22.42 0.06 0.87
CA ILE A 79 -22.32 1.26 1.71
C ILE A 79 -21.08 1.21 2.63
N PRO A 80 -20.83 0.14 3.41
CA PRO A 80 -19.59 0.00 4.18
C PRO A 80 -18.32 0.05 3.32
N MET A 81 -18.35 -0.54 2.12
CA MET A 81 -17.21 -0.51 1.20
C MET A 81 -16.89 0.90 0.70
N LEU A 82 -17.92 1.70 0.37
CA LEU A 82 -17.75 3.10 -0.02
C LEU A 82 -17.22 3.94 1.15
N ILE A 83 -17.75 3.74 2.36
CA ILE A 83 -17.25 4.43 3.57
C ILE A 83 -15.78 4.06 3.80
N LEU A 84 -15.42 2.78 3.67
CA LEU A 84 -14.05 2.30 3.82
C LEU A 84 -13.12 2.95 2.78
N LEU A 85 -13.54 3.04 1.51
CA LEU A 85 -12.78 3.69 0.46
C LEU A 85 -12.49 5.17 0.79
N ILE A 86 -13.50 5.89 1.30
CA ILE A 86 -13.37 7.30 1.69
C ILE A 86 -12.37 7.44 2.85
N ILE A 87 -12.54 6.65 3.91
CA ILE A 87 -11.65 6.66 5.08
C ILE A 87 -10.21 6.34 4.66
N LEU A 88 -10.03 5.31 3.83
CA LEU A 88 -8.72 4.88 3.35
C LEU A 88 -8.05 5.98 2.50
N SER A 89 -8.84 6.66 1.66
CA SER A 89 -8.38 7.83 0.89
C SER A 89 -7.87 8.94 1.80
N PHE A 90 -8.61 9.29 2.85
CA PHE A 90 -8.20 10.33 3.80
C PHE A 90 -6.93 9.95 4.59
N ILE A 91 -6.82 8.69 5.00
CA ILE A 91 -5.63 8.18 5.70
C ILE A 91 -4.42 8.22 4.75
N ASN A 92 -4.57 7.72 3.53
CA ASN A 92 -3.47 7.70 2.55
C ASN A 92 -3.08 9.10 2.11
N LEU A 93 -4.02 10.03 1.96
CA LEU A 93 -3.73 11.44 1.71
C LEU A 93 -2.84 12.03 2.81
N LYS A 94 -3.08 11.69 4.08
CA LYS A 94 -2.24 12.16 5.21
C LYS A 94 -0.89 11.45 5.29
N ILE A 95 -0.82 10.17 4.93
CA ILE A 95 0.41 9.37 5.06
C ILE A 95 1.37 9.60 3.88
N TYR A 96 0.84 9.64 2.66
CA TYR A 96 1.59 9.70 1.41
C TYR A 96 1.77 11.13 0.90
N ASP A 97 2.35 11.95 1.77
CA ASP A 97 2.72 13.33 1.48
C ASP A 97 4.19 13.44 1.03
N GLU A 98 4.61 14.60 0.57
CA GLU A 98 5.96 14.88 0.08
C GLU A 98 7.03 14.60 1.16
N LYS A 99 6.70 14.81 2.44
CA LYS A 99 7.58 14.45 3.58
C LYS A 99 7.87 12.95 3.64
N LYS A 100 6.86 12.11 3.36
CA LYS A 100 7.01 10.65 3.31
C LYS A 100 7.86 10.26 2.10
N TYR A 101 7.65 10.92 0.96
CA TYR A 101 8.49 10.74 -0.22
C TYR A 101 9.97 11.06 0.07
N GLN A 102 10.28 12.22 0.66
CA GLN A 102 11.65 12.60 1.00
C GLN A 102 12.33 11.59 1.94
N LYS A 103 11.57 11.08 2.93
CA LYS A 103 12.06 10.04 3.84
C LYS A 103 12.39 8.74 3.09
N LEU A 104 11.53 8.34 2.15
CA LEU A 104 11.75 7.16 1.31
C LEU A 104 12.92 7.36 0.36
N GLU A 105 13.04 8.52 -0.29
CA GLU A 105 14.14 8.85 -1.18
C GLU A 105 15.49 8.78 -0.46
N HIS A 106 15.58 9.37 0.73
CA HIS A 106 16.77 9.28 1.57
C HIS A 106 17.10 7.81 1.92
N GLY A 107 16.08 7.02 2.28
CA GLY A 107 16.23 5.58 2.52
C GLY A 107 16.76 4.82 1.30
N PHE A 108 16.17 5.04 0.12
CA PHE A 108 16.59 4.40 -1.12
C PHE A 108 17.99 4.82 -1.56
N ARG A 109 18.40 6.07 -1.32
CA ARG A 109 19.76 6.57 -1.59
C ARG A 109 20.82 5.85 -0.76
N LEU A 110 20.50 5.52 0.49
CA LEU A 110 21.38 4.77 1.38
C LEU A 110 21.44 3.25 1.07
N MET A 111 20.48 2.73 0.30
CA MET A 111 20.47 1.32 -0.11
C MET A 111 21.47 1.01 -1.22
N SER A 112 21.99 -0.21 -1.20
CA SER A 112 22.84 -0.74 -2.27
C SER A 112 22.07 -0.92 -3.59
N VAL A 113 22.77 -0.76 -4.72
CA VAL A 113 22.23 -0.93 -6.08
C VAL A 113 21.43 -2.24 -6.27
N PRO A 114 21.91 -3.43 -5.84
CA PRO A 114 21.14 -4.67 -5.98
C PRO A 114 19.84 -4.68 -5.17
N GLN A 115 19.81 -4.07 -3.98
CA GLN A 115 18.59 -3.97 -3.17
C GLN A 115 17.56 -3.04 -3.84
N ARG A 116 18.00 -1.89 -4.36
CA ARG A 116 17.12 -0.99 -5.09
C ARG A 116 16.50 -1.64 -6.33
N LYS A 117 17.27 -2.48 -7.04
CA LYS A 117 16.79 -3.25 -8.19
C LYS A 117 15.72 -4.29 -7.78
N LYS A 118 15.88 -4.95 -6.63
CA LYS A 118 14.87 -5.87 -6.08
C LYS A 118 13.54 -5.15 -5.83
N TYR A 119 13.59 -3.99 -5.18
CA TYR A 119 12.40 -3.17 -4.90
C TYR A 119 11.74 -2.64 -6.18
N LYS A 120 12.52 -2.25 -7.18
CA LYS A 120 11.99 -1.86 -8.50
C LYS A 120 11.26 -3.03 -9.20
N ASN A 121 11.82 -4.23 -9.15
CA ASN A 121 11.19 -5.40 -9.75
C ASN A 121 9.86 -5.72 -9.07
N ILE A 122 9.78 -5.63 -7.73
CA ILE A 122 8.52 -5.85 -7.00
C ILE A 122 7.43 -4.88 -7.48
N PHE A 123 7.77 -3.61 -7.73
CA PHE A 123 6.82 -2.65 -8.31
C PHE A 123 6.34 -3.08 -9.70
N LEU A 124 7.25 -3.49 -10.59
CA LEU A 124 6.91 -3.92 -11.95
C LEU A 124 6.03 -5.18 -12.01
N PHE A 125 6.12 -6.06 -11.01
CA PHE A 125 5.25 -7.25 -10.93
C PHE A 125 3.87 -6.96 -10.30
N SER A 126 3.67 -5.75 -9.77
CA SER A 126 2.44 -5.38 -9.05
C SER A 126 1.52 -4.44 -9.83
N CYS A 127 2.01 -3.87 -10.95
CA CYS A 127 1.25 -3.14 -11.96
C CYS A 127 1.01 -4.03 -13.18
#